data_AF-A0A0R3TCX8-F1
#
_entry.id   AF-A0A0R3TCX8-F1
#
_cell.length_a   1.000
_cell.length_b   1.000
_cell.length_c   1.000
_cell.angle_alpha   90.00
_cell.angle_beta   90.00
_cell.angle_gamma   90.00
#
_symmetry.space_group_name_H-M   'P 1'
#
loop_
_entity.id
_entity.type
_entity.pdbx_description
1 polymer ?
#
loop_
_entity_poly.entity_id
_entity_poly.type
_entity_poly.pdbx_seq_one_letter_code
_entity_poly.pdbx_strand_id
1 'polypeptide(L)'
;MPVVDLSESPPPVNGRKHNKIQTDLYLEELVDVVETDTVSCQTDAMLDRPPTPIFVPAKTGMDVSTQILPGDLFDFDIEVIPILEVLVGKTMEQALLEVCEEEELARIREQQMRYEEIRAADLIEMQRLEERERRYR
;
A
#
# COMPACT_ATOMS: atom_id res chain seq x y z
N MET A 1 23.48 52.97 75.35
CA MET A 1 22.03 52.64 75.28
C MET A 1 21.28 53.59 76.20
N PRO A 2 19.95 53.69 76.06
CA PRO A 2 19.23 54.17 74.88
C PRO A 2 19.25 55.73 74.94
N VAL A 3 18.33 56.56 74.46
CA VAL A 3 17.24 56.44 73.46
C VAL A 3 17.56 57.48 72.36
N VAL A 4 17.01 57.34 71.16
CA VAL A 4 16.89 58.46 70.21
C VAL A 4 15.41 58.85 70.17
N ASP A 5 15.10 60.05 70.64
CA ASP A 5 13.74 60.58 70.62
C ASP A 5 13.32 60.86 69.16
N LEU A 6 12.35 60.08 68.67
CA LEU A 6 11.88 60.10 67.27
C LEU A 6 10.70 61.07 67.04
N SER A 7 10.42 61.97 68.01
CA SER A 7 9.17 62.74 68.05
C SER A 7 9.24 64.21 67.60
N GLU A 8 10.41 64.73 67.22
CA GLU A 8 10.50 66.12 66.73
C GLU A 8 10.17 66.24 65.23
N SER A 9 9.08 66.95 64.93
CA SER A 9 8.71 67.30 63.56
C SER A 9 9.64 68.40 63.01
N PRO A 10 10.00 68.36 61.71
CA PRO A 10 10.99 69.27 61.15
C PRO A 10 10.57 70.75 61.26
N PRO A 11 11.54 71.69 61.27
CA PRO A 11 11.26 73.11 61.45
C PRO A 11 10.43 73.71 60.29
N PRO A 12 9.60 74.74 60.57
CA PRO A 12 8.76 75.36 59.56
C PRO A 12 9.58 76.05 58.45
N VAL A 13 9.12 75.90 57.21
CA VAL A 13 9.69 76.60 56.05
C VAL A 13 9.52 78.12 56.21
N ASN A 14 10.54 78.86 55.78
CA ASN A 14 10.65 80.31 56.00
C ASN A 14 9.39 81.07 55.54
N GLY A 15 8.85 81.92 56.42
CA GLY A 15 7.58 82.62 56.20
C GLY A 15 6.30 81.87 56.64
N ARG A 16 6.39 80.62 57.11
CA ARG A 16 5.28 79.86 57.71
C ARG A 16 5.50 79.61 59.20
N LYS A 17 4.42 79.32 59.93
CA LYS A 17 4.45 78.86 61.34
C LYS A 17 3.72 77.51 61.42
N HIS A 18 4.25 76.59 62.21
CA HIS A 18 3.53 75.35 62.54
C HIS A 18 2.53 75.61 63.67
N ASN A 19 1.29 75.18 63.45
CA ASN A 19 0.27 75.09 64.50
C ASN A 19 0.18 73.64 64.97
N LYS A 20 0.10 73.43 66.29
CA LYS A 20 -0.22 72.10 66.84
C LYS A 20 -1.71 71.83 66.61
N ILE A 21 -2.00 70.71 65.97
CA ILE A 21 -3.37 70.18 65.79
C ILE A 21 -3.55 69.06 66.81
N GLN A 22 -4.75 68.91 67.36
CA GLN A 22 -5.06 67.80 68.25
C GLN A 22 -5.06 66.49 67.46
N THR A 23 -4.08 65.63 67.71
CA THR A 23 -3.92 64.31 67.09
C THR A 23 -4.25 63.16 68.04
N ASP A 24 -4.62 63.45 69.29
CA ASP A 24 -5.04 62.43 70.24
C ASP A 24 -6.34 61.77 69.79
N LEU A 25 -6.50 60.50 70.12
CA LEU A 25 -7.65 59.69 69.73
C LEU A 25 -8.92 60.18 70.43
N TYR A 26 -9.77 60.93 69.72
CA TYR A 26 -11.11 61.28 70.17
C TYR A 26 -12.10 60.22 69.67
N LEU A 27 -12.73 59.51 70.60
CA LEU A 27 -13.76 58.51 70.33
C LEU A 27 -15.11 59.06 70.79
N GLU A 28 -16.06 59.13 69.87
CA GLU A 28 -17.45 59.47 70.12
C GLU A 28 -18.29 58.20 70.01
N GLU A 29 -19.05 57.87 71.05
CA GLU A 29 -19.93 56.69 71.07
C GLU A 29 -21.25 57.03 70.38
N LEU A 30 -21.44 56.52 69.16
CA LEU A 30 -22.69 56.65 68.42
C LEU A 30 -23.73 55.72 69.06
N VAL A 31 -24.69 56.33 69.78
CA VAL A 31 -25.74 55.61 70.53
C VAL A 31 -26.91 55.16 69.67
N ASP A 32 -26.93 55.51 68.39
CA ASP A 32 -28.07 55.33 67.49
C ASP A 32 -28.02 53.95 66.80
N VAL A 33 -29.12 53.20 66.90
CA VAL A 33 -29.20 51.83 66.37
C VAL A 33 -29.70 51.88 64.93
N VAL A 34 -28.79 51.69 63.98
CA VAL A 34 -29.14 51.60 62.55
C VAL A 34 -29.98 50.35 62.30
N GLU A 35 -31.14 50.51 61.66
CA GLU A 35 -31.98 49.40 61.23
C GLU A 35 -31.24 48.55 60.19
N THR A 36 -31.08 47.25 60.46
CA THR A 36 -30.39 46.30 59.57
C THR A 36 -31.36 45.32 58.93
N ASP A 37 -31.49 45.38 57.61
CA ASP A 37 -32.25 44.39 56.84
C ASP A 37 -31.53 43.03 56.79
N THR A 38 -32.29 41.94 56.92
CA THR A 38 -31.75 40.58 56.82
C THR A 38 -31.74 40.12 55.36
N VAL A 39 -30.61 40.25 54.68
CA VAL A 39 -30.44 39.77 53.29
C VAL A 39 -29.92 38.33 53.29
N SER A 40 -30.68 37.42 52.68
CA SER A 40 -30.22 36.06 52.39
C SER A 40 -29.66 35.94 50.97
N CYS A 41 -28.63 35.12 50.80
CA CYS A 41 -28.10 34.76 49.49
C CYS A 41 -28.35 33.26 49.26
N GLN A 42 -29.08 32.90 48.21
CA GLN A 42 -29.24 31.51 47.80
C GLN A 42 -27.96 31.04 47.08
N THR A 43 -27.03 30.45 47.83
CA THR A 43 -25.95 29.63 47.25
C THR A 43 -26.53 28.28 46.86
N ASP A 44 -26.61 28.01 45.56
CA ASP A 44 -26.89 26.65 45.07
C ASP A 44 -25.77 25.69 45.47
N ALA A 45 -26.09 24.42 45.64
CA ALA A 45 -25.09 23.42 46.00
C ALA A 45 -24.15 23.18 44.82
N MET A 46 -22.83 23.36 45.04
CA MET A 46 -21.80 22.99 44.07
C MET A 46 -21.77 21.47 43.90
N LEU A 47 -22.63 20.95 43.02
CA LEU A 47 -22.64 19.54 42.63
C LEU A 47 -21.45 19.27 41.70
N ASP A 48 -20.61 18.30 42.07
CA ASP A 48 -19.49 17.88 41.24
C ASP A 48 -19.99 17.41 39.86
N ARG A 49 -19.46 18.04 38.81
CA ARG A 49 -19.73 17.64 37.43
C ARG A 49 -19.18 16.22 37.23
N PRO A 50 -19.96 15.27 36.66
CA PRO A 50 -19.43 13.96 36.32
C PRO A 50 -18.23 14.10 35.37
N PRO A 51 -17.22 13.21 35.48
CA PRO A 51 -16.01 13.29 34.66
C PRO A 51 -16.39 13.30 33.17
N THR A 52 -15.80 14.22 32.41
CA THR A 52 -16.06 14.31 30.97
C THR A 52 -15.70 12.99 30.29
N PRO A 53 -16.60 12.39 29.49
CA PRO A 53 -16.33 11.13 28.83
C PRO A 53 -15.09 11.26 27.93
N ILE A 54 -14.25 10.24 27.95
CA ILE A 54 -13.03 10.20 27.13
C ILE A 54 -13.43 10.21 25.66
N PHE A 55 -12.90 11.15 24.89
CA PHE A 55 -13.11 11.18 23.45
C PHE A 55 -12.38 10.02 22.79
N VAL A 56 -13.13 9.07 22.24
CA VAL A 56 -12.61 7.99 21.39
C VAL A 56 -12.88 8.40 19.93
N PRO A 57 -11.82 8.69 19.13
CA PRO A 57 -12.01 8.99 17.71
C PRO A 57 -12.72 7.84 16.98
N ALA A 58 -13.65 8.18 16.08
CA ALA A 58 -14.22 7.19 15.18
C ALA A 58 -13.10 6.60 14.30
N LYS A 59 -13.12 5.27 14.10
CA LYS A 59 -12.21 4.62 13.16
C LYS A 59 -12.41 5.22 11.76
N THR A 60 -11.34 5.70 11.16
CA THR A 60 -11.32 6.26 9.80
C THR A 60 -10.49 5.35 8.89
N GLY A 61 -11.00 5.10 7.69
CA GLY A 61 -10.46 4.11 6.75
C GLY A 61 -11.45 2.97 6.48
N MET A 62 -11.28 2.28 5.34
CA MET A 62 -12.01 1.06 5.01
C MET A 62 -11.15 -0.14 5.33
N ASP A 63 -11.72 -1.13 6.04
CA ASP A 63 -11.07 -2.43 6.20
C ASP A 63 -11.17 -3.21 4.90
N VAL A 64 -10.02 -3.67 4.40
CA VAL A 64 -9.91 -4.53 3.21
C VAL A 64 -9.03 -5.71 3.58
N SER A 65 -9.47 -6.91 3.22
CA SER A 65 -8.71 -8.16 3.40
C SER A 65 -8.60 -8.90 2.08
N THR A 66 -7.44 -9.51 1.84
CA THR A 66 -7.22 -10.50 0.79
C THR A 66 -7.10 -11.88 1.45
N GLN A 67 -7.80 -12.88 0.92
CA GLN A 67 -7.70 -14.27 1.38
C GLN A 67 -7.19 -15.13 0.23
N ILE A 68 -6.31 -16.07 0.57
CA ILE A 68 -5.91 -17.19 -0.30
C ILE A 68 -6.44 -18.45 0.41
N LEU A 69 -7.24 -19.25 -0.28
CA LEU A 69 -7.75 -20.53 0.19
C LEU A 69 -6.82 -21.69 -0.23
N PRO A 70 -6.91 -22.85 0.45
CA PRO A 70 -6.20 -24.05 -0.02
C PRO A 70 -6.63 -24.42 -1.44
N GLY A 71 -5.68 -24.38 -2.39
CA GLY A 71 -5.93 -24.62 -3.82
C GLY A 71 -6.06 -23.36 -4.69
N ASP A 72 -6.06 -22.15 -4.13
CA ASP A 72 -6.09 -20.90 -4.93
C ASP A 72 -4.76 -20.60 -5.64
N LEU A 73 -3.66 -21.21 -5.19
CA LEU A 73 -2.33 -21.03 -5.77
C LEU A 73 -1.99 -22.17 -6.74
N PHE A 74 -1.49 -21.79 -7.92
CA PHE A 74 -0.98 -22.70 -8.94
C PHE A 74 0.38 -23.27 -8.51
N ASP A 75 0.48 -24.59 -8.37
CA ASP A 75 1.74 -25.29 -8.16
C ASP A 75 2.41 -25.56 -9.51
N PHE A 76 3.36 -24.70 -9.88
CA PHE A 76 4.02 -24.78 -11.18
C PHE A 76 4.75 -26.12 -11.39
N ASP A 77 5.37 -26.68 -10.35
CA ASP A 77 6.20 -27.88 -10.48
C ASP A 77 5.35 -29.14 -10.75
N ILE A 78 4.08 -29.14 -10.32
CA ILE A 78 3.12 -30.22 -10.60
C ILE A 78 2.38 -29.97 -11.91
N GLU A 79 1.79 -28.79 -12.09
CA GLU A 79 0.85 -28.49 -13.17
C GLU A 79 1.53 -28.36 -14.55
N VAL A 80 2.84 -28.09 -14.58
CA VAL A 80 3.62 -28.03 -15.84
C VAL A 80 3.88 -29.41 -16.46
N ILE A 81 3.88 -30.47 -15.64
CA ILE A 81 4.23 -31.85 -16.06
C ILE A 81 3.37 -32.34 -17.23
N PRO A 82 2.02 -32.41 -17.14
CA PRO A 82 1.20 -32.93 -18.23
C PRO A 82 1.30 -32.10 -19.52
N ILE A 83 1.58 -30.81 -19.41
CA ILE A 83 1.79 -29.92 -20.56
C ILE A 83 3.08 -30.30 -21.28
N LEU A 84 4.18 -30.51 -20.54
CA LEU A 84 5.46 -30.93 -21.10
C LEU A 84 5.42 -32.34 -21.67
N GLU A 85 4.75 -33.29 -21.00
CA GLU A 85 4.57 -34.65 -21.50
C GLU A 85 3.88 -34.68 -22.87
N VAL A 86 2.79 -33.92 -23.04
CA VAL A 86 2.07 -33.82 -24.32
C VAL A 86 2.91 -33.09 -25.38
N LEU A 87 3.60 -32.01 -25.03
CA LEU A 87 4.44 -31.26 -25.97
C LEU A 87 5.62 -32.10 -26.48
N VAL A 88 6.38 -32.73 -25.58
CA VAL A 88 7.54 -33.56 -25.94
C VAL A 88 7.07 -34.82 -26.66
N GLY A 89 6.02 -35.50 -26.17
CA GLY A 89 5.47 -36.69 -26.81
C GLY A 89 5.03 -36.43 -28.25
N LYS A 90 4.24 -35.38 -28.49
CA LYS A 90 3.75 -35.03 -29.84
C LYS A 90 4.85 -34.55 -30.78
N THR A 91 5.80 -33.76 -30.30
CA THR A 91 6.91 -33.30 -31.15
C THR A 91 7.84 -34.45 -31.55
N MET A 92 8.10 -35.40 -30.65
CA MET A 92 8.85 -36.62 -30.99
C MET A 92 8.10 -37.54 -31.94
N GLU A 93 6.79 -37.76 -31.72
CA GLU A 93 5.93 -38.58 -32.59
C GLU A 93 5.88 -37.99 -34.01
N GLN A 94 5.60 -36.69 -34.13
CA GLN A 94 5.54 -36.00 -35.42
C GLN A 94 6.89 -36.04 -36.15
N ALA A 95 8.00 -35.71 -35.48
CA ALA A 95 9.32 -35.72 -36.09
C ALA A 95 9.75 -37.13 -36.58
N LEU A 96 9.36 -38.18 -35.86
CA LEU A 96 9.64 -39.56 -36.27
C LEU A 96 8.81 -39.97 -37.50
N LEU A 97 7.55 -39.55 -37.58
CA LEU A 97 6.70 -39.78 -38.75
C LEU A 97 7.25 -39.04 -39.98
N GLU A 98 7.55 -37.75 -39.86
CA GLU A 98 8.09 -36.91 -40.94
C GLU A 98 9.38 -37.51 -41.54
N VAL A 99 10.34 -37.92 -40.69
CA VAL A 99 11.59 -38.56 -41.16
C VAL A 99 11.33 -39.90 -41.86
N CYS A 100 10.42 -40.74 -41.33
CA CYS A 100 10.07 -42.00 -41.98
C CYS A 100 9.44 -41.78 -43.36
N GLU A 101 8.52 -40.81 -43.49
CA GLU A 101 7.86 -40.46 -44.74
C GLU A 101 8.85 -39.89 -45.76
N GLU A 102 9.78 -39.03 -45.34
CA GLU A 102 10.83 -38.49 -46.22
C GLU A 102 11.77 -39.59 -46.75
N GLU A 103 12.20 -40.53 -45.90
CA GLU A 103 13.03 -41.67 -46.33
C GLU A 103 12.29 -42.61 -47.30
N GLU A 104 11.00 -42.87 -47.06
CA GLU A 104 10.19 -43.69 -47.96
C GLU A 104 10.01 -43.01 -49.33
N LEU A 105 9.67 -41.71 -49.34
CA LEU A 105 9.53 -40.92 -50.57
C LEU A 105 10.85 -40.84 -51.35
N ALA A 106 11.99 -40.70 -50.67
CA ALA A 106 13.31 -40.72 -51.31
C ALA A 106 13.58 -42.08 -52.00
N ARG A 107 13.31 -43.19 -51.31
CA ARG A 107 13.49 -44.55 -51.85
C ARG A 107 12.58 -44.83 -53.04
N ILE A 108 11.33 -44.39 -52.99
CA ILE A 108 10.38 -44.53 -54.11
C ILE A 108 10.85 -43.73 -55.33
N ARG A 109 11.33 -42.50 -55.14
CA ARG A 109 11.86 -41.65 -56.23
C ARG A 109 13.12 -42.25 -56.86
N GLU A 110 14.05 -42.75 -56.06
CA GLU A 110 15.24 -43.45 -56.57
C GLU A 110 14.87 -44.66 -57.43
N GLN A 111 13.94 -45.49 -56.94
CA GLN A 111 13.44 -46.65 -57.69
C GLN A 111 12.75 -46.25 -59.01
N GLN A 112 11.95 -45.18 -59.01
CA GLN A 112 11.30 -44.66 -60.21
C GLN A 112 12.32 -44.16 -61.24
N MET A 113 13.27 -43.31 -60.83
CA MET A 113 14.31 -42.80 -61.74
C MET A 113 15.12 -43.93 -62.36
N ARG A 114 15.58 -44.91 -61.55
CA ARG A 114 16.33 -46.07 -62.05
C ARG A 114 15.51 -46.91 -63.04
N TYR A 115 14.21 -47.06 -62.82
CA TYR A 115 13.33 -47.77 -63.75
C TYR A 115 13.14 -47.01 -65.06
N GLU A 116 13.00 -45.68 -65.00
CA GLU A 116 12.90 -44.82 -66.18
C GLU A 116 14.19 -44.78 -67.00
N GLU A 117 15.36 -44.75 -66.35
CA GLU A 117 16.67 -44.84 -67.02
C GLU A 117 16.82 -46.15 -67.81
N ILE A 118 16.52 -47.29 -67.19
CA ILE A 118 16.55 -48.61 -67.86
C ILE A 118 15.58 -48.62 -69.04
N ARG A 119 14.33 -48.20 -68.82
CA ARG A 119 13.29 -48.16 -69.85
C ARG A 119 13.65 -47.24 -71.03
N ALA A 120 14.32 -46.12 -70.77
CA ALA A 120 14.80 -45.22 -71.81
C ALA A 120 15.96 -45.83 -72.61
N ALA A 121 16.91 -46.50 -71.94
CA ALA A 121 18.00 -47.22 -72.60
C ALA A 121 17.48 -48.36 -73.48
N ASP A 122 16.55 -49.18 -72.96
CA ASP A 122 15.89 -50.26 -73.70
C ASP A 122 15.17 -49.74 -74.96
N LEU A 123 14.43 -48.63 -74.83
CA LEU A 123 13.73 -48.00 -75.95
C LEU A 123 14.68 -47.50 -77.04
N ILE A 124 15.81 -46.89 -76.66
CA ILE A 124 16.86 -46.44 -77.59
C ILE A 124 17.50 -47.64 -78.30
N GLU A 125 17.76 -48.74 -77.58
CA GLU A 125 18.30 -49.95 -78.19
C GLU A 125 17.30 -50.60 -79.16
N MET A 126 16.02 -50.68 -78.81
CA MET A 126 14.98 -51.17 -79.73
C MET A 126 14.91 -50.32 -81.00
N GLN A 127 14.88 -48.99 -80.90
CA GLN A 127 14.90 -48.10 -82.07
C GLN A 127 16.14 -48.31 -82.95
N ARG A 128 17.32 -48.48 -82.34
CA ARG A 128 18.57 -48.78 -83.05
C ARG A 128 18.49 -50.12 -83.81
N LEU A 129 17.86 -51.14 -83.23
CA LEU A 129 17.67 -52.44 -83.87
C LEU A 129 16.65 -52.36 -85.03
N GLU A 130 15.52 -51.68 -84.83
CA GLU A 130 14.51 -51.46 -85.89
C GLU A 130 15.07 -50.67 -87.08
N GLU A 131 15.85 -49.62 -86.84
CA GLU A 131 16.56 -48.89 -87.89
C GLU A 131 17.56 -49.77 -88.63
N ARG A 132 18.27 -50.65 -87.90
CA ARG A 132 19.20 -51.59 -88.51
C ARG A 132 18.46 -52.55 -89.43
N GLU A 133 17.39 -53.19 -88.97
CA GLU A 133 16.57 -54.08 -89.80
C GLU A 133 16.01 -53.38 -91.05
N ARG A 134 15.51 -52.14 -90.91
CA ARG A 134 15.05 -51.33 -92.05
C ARG A 134 16.11 -51.11 -93.14
N ARG A 135 17.41 -51.10 -92.79
CA ARG A 135 18.51 -50.90 -93.76
C ARG A 135 18.97 -52.19 -94.44
N TYR A 136 18.61 -53.37 -93.90
CA TYR A 136 18.94 -54.68 -94.47
C TYR A 136 17.80 -55.28 -95.31
N ARG A 137 16.71 -54.54 -95.52
CA ARG A 137 15.48 -54.97 -96.18
C ARG A 137 15.22 -54.17 -97.45
#